data_AF-A0A847TBF7-F1
#
_entry.id   AF-A0A847TBF7-F1
#
_cell.length_a   1.000
_cell.length_b   1.000
_cell.length_c   1.000
_cell.angle_alpha   90.00
_cell.angle_beta   90.00
_cell.angle_gamma   90.00
#
_symmetry.space_group_name_H-M   'P 1'
#
loop_
_entity.id
_entity.type
_entity.pdbx_description
1 polymer ?
#
loop_
_entity_poly.entity_id
_entity_poly.type
_entity_poly.pdbx_seq_one_letter_code
_entity_poly.pdbx_strand_id
1 'polypeptide(L)'
;MSELAELGLSSYEEKVYRSLLVTGAVTATELSDISGVPKGRIYDVLNNLKARKLIETQSNDPKQYVAVQPETAVDILLAEKTHEMAQEWNHHLEAAKTVRSNLLPTPPTKSSFWCGSLGSDEMSTALQQHMRSAENSVHAVMGTPYENSTWETFQTEIEAFFEGANSGLTVDLLLSEKVVTVLPDRFPSLIDERSVDVTVRTISDVALSFDVIDQVETTIDLPHPVTGGDRIGVVGIKDSKVVEEFEKCFQQLWTNADPLI
;
A
#
# COMPACT_ATOMS: atom_id res chain seq x y z
N MET A 1 22.72 -1.77 39.65
CA MET A 1 23.67 -1.34 38.61
C MET A 1 24.27 -0.01 39.06
N SER A 2 25.47 0.34 38.64
CA SER A 2 26.07 1.65 38.95
C SER A 2 25.52 2.71 37.99
N GLU A 3 25.59 4.00 38.36
CA GLU A 3 25.16 5.09 37.46
C GLU A 3 26.00 5.14 36.17
N LEU A 4 27.29 4.80 36.26
CA LEU A 4 28.16 4.68 35.08
C LEU A 4 27.76 3.51 34.17
N ALA A 5 27.24 2.41 34.73
CA ALA A 5 26.70 1.32 33.93
C ALA A 5 25.38 1.69 33.23
N GLU A 6 24.54 2.51 33.87
CA GLU A 6 23.34 3.06 33.22
C GLU A 6 23.70 3.99 32.04
N LEU A 7 24.83 4.69 32.15
CA LEU A 7 25.43 5.49 31.08
C LEU A 7 26.26 4.68 30.07
N GLY A 8 26.21 3.34 30.14
CA GLY A 8 26.77 2.46 29.11
C GLY A 8 28.23 2.04 29.32
N LEU A 9 28.80 2.19 30.52
CA LEU A 9 30.07 1.54 30.85
C LEU A 9 29.86 0.09 31.29
N SER A 10 30.71 -0.80 30.81
CA SER A 10 30.78 -2.16 31.37
C SER A 10 31.42 -2.15 32.77
N SER A 11 31.20 -3.22 33.52
CA SER A 11 31.76 -3.38 34.88
C SER A 11 33.30 -3.33 34.91
N TYR A 12 33.99 -3.76 33.84
CA TYR A 12 35.44 -3.67 33.76
C TYR A 12 35.90 -2.27 33.39
N GLU A 13 35.22 -1.60 32.47
CA GLU A 13 35.53 -0.22 32.09
C GLU A 13 35.34 0.74 33.27
N GLU A 14 34.28 0.57 34.05
CA GLU A 14 34.06 1.35 35.27
C GLU A 14 35.20 1.16 36.28
N LYS A 15 35.61 -0.09 36.56
CA LYS A 15 36.70 -0.38 37.49
C LYS A 15 37.99 0.29 37.04
N VAL A 16 38.34 0.15 35.77
CA VAL A 16 39.57 0.72 35.20
C VAL A 16 39.54 2.25 35.23
N TYR A 17 38.42 2.87 34.83
CA TYR A 17 38.26 4.32 34.86
C TYR A 17 38.36 4.87 36.28
N ARG A 18 37.69 4.25 37.27
CA ARG A 18 37.79 4.64 38.67
C ARG A 18 39.20 4.46 39.23
N SER A 19 39.90 3.38 38.89
CA SER A 19 41.29 3.18 39.30
C SER A 19 42.19 4.30 38.76
N LEU A 20 42.04 4.68 37.49
CA LEU A 20 42.80 5.78 36.88
C LEU A 20 42.53 7.14 37.53
N LEU A 21 41.29 7.41 37.96
CA LEU A 21 40.96 8.64 38.69
C LEU A 21 41.66 8.73 40.06
N VAL A 22 41.89 7.59 40.72
CA VAL A 22 42.54 7.53 42.04
C VAL A 22 44.07 7.56 41.92
N THR A 23 44.64 6.82 40.97
CA THR A 23 46.09 6.62 40.88
C THR A 23 46.80 7.62 39.97
N GLY A 24 46.07 8.30 39.09
CA GLY A 24 46.66 9.10 38.03
C GLY A 24 47.29 8.24 36.93
N ALA A 25 48.31 8.79 36.26
CA ALA A 25 48.93 8.16 35.10
C ALA A 25 49.71 6.88 35.46
N VAL A 26 49.27 5.72 34.96
CA VAL A 26 49.87 4.41 35.25
C VAL A 26 49.92 3.52 34.01
N THR A 27 50.77 2.49 34.05
CA THR A 27 50.88 1.50 32.97
C THR A 27 49.71 0.50 32.98
N ALA A 28 49.47 -0.17 31.85
CA ALA A 28 48.42 -1.20 31.77
C ALA A 28 48.63 -2.37 32.75
N THR A 29 49.89 -2.72 33.03
CA THR A 29 50.23 -3.80 33.99
C THR A 29 49.84 -3.40 35.41
N GLU A 30 50.26 -2.22 35.86
CA GLU A 30 49.90 -1.69 37.17
C GLU A 30 48.38 -1.53 37.30
N LEU A 31 47.73 -1.05 36.25
CA LEU A 31 46.29 -0.86 36.24
C LEU A 31 45.53 -2.19 36.34
N SER A 32 46.02 -3.25 35.71
CA SER A 32 45.46 -4.60 35.86
C SER A 32 45.54 -5.08 37.31
N ASP A 33 46.69 -4.88 37.95
CA ASP A 33 46.92 -5.30 39.33
C ASP A 33 46.05 -4.49 40.33
N ILE A 34 45.87 -3.19 40.09
CA ILE A 34 45.10 -2.28 40.98
C ILE A 34 43.58 -2.40 40.75
N SER A 35 43.13 -2.50 39.50
CA SER A 35 41.68 -2.56 39.17
C SER A 35 41.08 -3.96 39.35
N GLY A 36 41.91 -4.99 39.48
CA GLY A 36 41.49 -6.39 39.49
C GLY A 36 40.93 -6.88 38.16
N VAL A 37 41.09 -6.11 37.08
CA VAL A 37 40.75 -6.55 35.72
C VAL A 37 41.88 -7.41 35.17
N PRO A 38 41.61 -8.63 34.66
CA PRO A 38 42.65 -9.54 34.18
C PRO A 38 43.53 -8.94 33.08
N LYS A 39 44.83 -9.29 33.07
CA LYS A 39 45.80 -8.82 32.06
C LYS A 39 45.38 -9.13 30.62
N GLY A 40 44.67 -10.24 30.40
CA GLY A 40 44.13 -10.59 29.09
C GLY A 40 42.99 -9.68 28.60
N ARG A 41 42.40 -8.84 29.46
CA ARG A 41 41.27 -7.96 29.15
C ARG A 41 41.60 -6.47 29.33
N ILE A 42 42.68 -6.13 30.01
CA ILE A 42 43.01 -4.73 30.34
C ILE A 42 43.21 -3.88 29.08
N TYR A 43 43.84 -4.44 28.04
CA TYR A 43 44.06 -3.72 26.78
C TYR A 43 42.76 -3.49 26.01
N ASP A 44 41.85 -4.47 25.98
CA ASP A 44 40.53 -4.30 25.37
C ASP A 44 39.75 -3.17 26.04
N VAL A 45 39.74 -3.18 27.38
CA VAL A 45 39.05 -2.17 28.19
C VAL A 45 39.66 -0.78 27.98
N LEU A 46 40.99 -0.68 27.99
CA LEU A 46 41.69 0.58 27.70
C LEU A 46 41.42 1.08 26.28
N ASN A 47 41.37 0.17 25.29
CA ASN A 47 41.05 0.53 23.91
C ASN A 47 39.62 1.06 23.78
N ASN A 48 38.65 0.42 24.44
CA ASN A 48 37.25 0.88 24.42
C ASN A 48 37.10 2.24 25.11
N LEU A 49 37.64 2.39 26.31
CA LEU A 49 37.64 3.67 27.04
C LEU A 49 38.31 4.77 26.22
N LYS A 50 39.41 4.46 25.53
CA LYS A 50 40.10 5.41 24.66
C LYS A 50 39.28 5.76 23.41
N ALA A 51 38.64 4.77 22.78
CA ALA A 51 37.79 4.98 21.61
C ALA A 51 36.62 5.92 21.94
N ARG A 52 36.08 5.79 23.16
CA ARG A 52 35.06 6.67 23.74
C ARG A 52 35.61 7.96 24.33
N LYS A 53 36.92 8.22 24.20
CA LYS A 53 37.60 9.43 24.72
C LYS A 53 37.44 9.64 26.23
N LEU A 54 37.33 8.56 26.99
CA LEU A 54 37.23 8.59 28.46
C LEU A 54 38.59 8.49 29.14
N ILE A 55 39.62 8.12 28.38
CA ILE A 55 41.01 8.09 28.85
C ILE A 55 41.93 8.61 27.75
N GLU A 56 43.09 9.10 28.16
CA GLU A 56 44.18 9.50 27.29
C GLU A 56 45.41 8.63 27.48
N THR A 57 46.30 8.69 26.50
CA THR A 57 47.58 7.98 26.52
C THR A 57 48.71 9.00 26.58
N GLN A 58 49.67 8.79 27.48
CA GLN A 58 50.92 9.54 27.51
C GLN A 58 52.03 8.75 26.82
N SER A 59 52.80 9.43 25.96
CA SER A 59 53.91 8.86 25.18
C SER A 59 55.18 8.67 26.02
N ASN A 60 55.02 8.09 27.22
CA ASN A 60 56.12 7.70 28.09
C ASN A 60 56.58 6.28 27.74
N ASP A 61 57.82 5.92 28.13
CA ASP A 61 58.32 4.56 28.04
C ASP A 61 58.59 4.01 29.45
N PRO A 62 57.78 3.07 29.97
CA PRO A 62 56.63 2.42 29.33
C PRO A 62 55.38 3.32 29.21
N LYS A 63 54.49 2.96 28.27
CA LYS A 63 53.26 3.70 27.94
C LYS A 63 52.31 3.79 29.15
N GLN A 64 51.83 5.00 29.42
CA GLN A 64 50.93 5.29 30.54
C GLN A 64 49.56 5.78 30.05
N TYR A 65 48.55 5.55 30.89
CA TYR A 65 47.16 5.89 30.65
C TYR A 65 46.66 6.79 31.77
N VAL A 66 45.83 7.77 31.44
CA VAL A 66 45.25 8.72 32.40
C VAL A 66 43.76 8.90 32.13
N ALA A 67 42.95 9.03 33.17
CA ALA A 67 41.53 9.29 33.03
C ALA A 67 41.26 10.73 32.58
N VAL A 68 40.26 10.91 31.72
CA VAL A 68 39.62 12.21 31.50
C VAL A 68 38.88 12.62 32.77
N GLN A 69 38.65 13.93 32.97
CA GLN A 69 37.96 14.42 34.16
C GLN A 69 36.51 13.89 34.22
N PRO A 70 35.99 13.56 35.41
CA PRO A 70 34.65 13.00 35.59
C PRO A 70 33.53 13.78 34.91
N GLU A 71 33.58 15.11 34.97
CA GLU A 71 32.58 15.99 34.38
C GLU A 71 32.52 15.78 32.86
N THR A 72 33.67 15.84 32.19
CA THR A 72 33.77 15.62 30.75
C THR A 72 33.41 14.18 30.36
N ALA A 73 33.82 13.20 31.15
CA ALA A 73 33.48 11.80 30.89
C ALA A 73 31.96 11.57 30.99
N VAL A 74 31.30 12.13 32.00
CA VAL A 74 29.84 12.03 32.14
C VAL A 74 29.13 12.71 30.98
N ASP A 75 29.59 13.90 30.55
CA ASP A 75 29.02 14.59 29.38
C ASP A 75 29.14 13.75 28.10
N ILE A 76 30.29 13.11 27.88
CA ILE A 76 30.51 12.20 26.74
C ILE A 76 29.54 11.03 26.80
N LEU A 77 29.47 10.34 27.95
CA LEU A 77 28.62 9.17 28.12
C LEU A 77 27.13 9.52 27.96
N LEU A 78 26.72 10.66 28.50
CA LEU A 78 25.34 11.15 28.38
C LEU A 78 24.99 11.47 26.92
N ALA A 79 25.90 12.10 26.18
CA ALA A 79 25.71 12.39 24.77
C ALA A 79 25.61 11.11 23.93
N GLU A 80 26.48 10.12 24.19
CA GLU A 80 26.41 8.79 23.57
C GLU A 80 25.05 8.13 23.85
N LYS A 81 24.62 8.10 25.12
CA LYS A 81 23.34 7.48 25.52
C LYS A 81 22.14 8.17 24.89
N THR A 82 22.15 9.50 24.84
CA THR A 82 21.09 10.30 24.22
C THR A 82 20.99 10.00 22.72
N HIS A 83 22.13 9.85 22.05
CA HIS A 83 22.16 9.51 20.63
C HIS A 83 21.60 8.11 20.36
N GLU A 84 22.00 7.11 21.15
CA GLU A 84 21.46 5.75 21.07
C GLU A 84 19.93 5.73 21.24
N MET A 85 19.42 6.38 22.29
CA MET A 85 17.98 6.44 22.55
C MET A 85 17.21 7.15 21.42
N ALA A 86 17.78 8.19 20.81
CA ALA A 86 17.17 8.86 19.68
C ALA A 86 17.11 7.96 18.43
N GLN A 87 18.14 7.14 18.19
CA GLN A 87 18.13 6.16 17.10
C GLN A 87 17.07 5.07 17.32
N GLU A 88 17.02 4.51 18.53
CA GLU A 88 16.02 3.51 18.91
C GLU A 88 14.59 4.07 18.78
N TRP A 89 14.37 5.29 19.27
CA TRP A 89 13.09 5.99 19.12
C TRP A 89 12.66 6.13 17.65
N ASN A 90 13.57 6.59 16.79
CA ASN A 90 13.28 6.75 15.37
C ASN A 90 12.99 5.41 14.69
N HIS A 91 13.74 4.35 15.03
CA HIS A 91 13.48 3.00 14.54
C HIS A 91 12.06 2.54 14.91
N HIS A 92 11.66 2.70 16.16
CA HIS A 92 10.31 2.35 16.62
C HIS A 92 9.22 3.22 15.98
N LEU A 93 9.48 4.50 15.75
CA LEU A 93 8.54 5.40 15.10
C LEU A 93 8.27 4.96 13.65
N GLU A 94 9.29 4.58 12.89
CA GLU A 94 9.13 4.08 11.51
C GLU A 94 8.41 2.72 11.47
N ALA A 95 8.72 1.83 12.42
CA ALA A 95 7.97 0.58 12.58
C ALA A 95 6.49 0.85 12.88
N ALA A 96 6.17 1.78 13.78
CA ALA A 96 4.80 2.15 14.12
C ALA A 96 4.04 2.76 12.93
N LYS A 97 4.70 3.61 12.13
CA LYS A 97 4.12 4.15 10.89
C LYS A 97 3.78 3.04 9.89
N THR A 98 4.71 2.11 9.70
CA THR A 98 4.54 0.95 8.80
C THR A 98 3.40 0.05 9.24
N VAL A 99 3.33 -0.25 10.54
CA VAL A 99 2.22 -1.03 11.11
C VAL A 99 0.90 -0.31 10.90
N ARG A 100 0.84 1.01 11.16
CA ARG A 100 -0.37 1.80 10.96
C ARG A 100 -0.82 1.84 9.49
N SER A 101 0.11 1.94 8.53
CA SER A 101 -0.24 1.89 7.11
C SER A 101 -0.69 0.51 6.65
N ASN A 102 -0.24 -0.55 7.32
CA ASN A 102 -0.56 -1.94 6.95
C ASN A 102 -1.79 -2.50 7.70
N LEU A 103 -2.23 -1.85 8.78
CA LEU A 103 -3.41 -2.27 9.56
C LEU A 103 -4.73 -1.79 8.96
N LEU A 104 -4.71 -0.77 8.11
CA LEU A 104 -5.87 -0.34 7.35
C LEU A 104 -5.77 -0.90 5.92
N PRO A 105 -6.86 -1.39 5.32
CA PRO A 105 -6.93 -1.55 3.88
C PRO A 105 -6.50 -0.23 3.25
N THR A 106 -5.50 -0.26 2.38
CA THR A 106 -5.12 0.94 1.64
C THR A 106 -6.35 1.35 0.82
N PRO A 107 -6.91 2.57 1.01
CA PRO A 107 -7.98 3.02 0.14
C PRO A 107 -7.47 2.93 -1.31
N PRO A 108 -8.28 2.41 -2.26
CA PRO A 108 -7.85 2.26 -3.64
C PRO A 108 -7.30 3.59 -4.12
N THR A 109 -6.04 3.59 -4.55
CA THR A 109 -5.28 4.83 -4.84
C THR A 109 -5.84 5.59 -6.06
N LYS A 110 -6.75 4.94 -6.81
CA LYS A 110 -7.39 5.47 -8.02
C LYS A 110 -8.82 4.91 -8.14
N SER A 111 -9.70 5.30 -7.21
CA SER A 111 -11.14 5.05 -7.35
C SER A 111 -11.92 6.36 -7.52
N SER A 112 -12.92 6.34 -8.38
CA SER A 112 -13.89 7.41 -8.57
C SER A 112 -15.29 6.90 -8.27
N PHE A 113 -16.15 7.80 -7.78
CA PHE A 113 -17.57 7.52 -7.60
C PHE A 113 -18.37 8.59 -8.30
N TRP A 114 -19.20 8.18 -9.26
CA TRP A 114 -20.14 9.05 -9.96
C TRP A 114 -21.53 8.76 -9.43
N CYS A 115 -22.10 9.72 -8.69
CA CYS A 115 -23.47 9.63 -8.18
C CYS A 115 -24.44 10.03 -9.29
N GLY A 116 -25.43 9.19 -9.56
CA GLY A 116 -26.45 9.46 -10.56
C GLY A 116 -27.32 8.25 -10.86
N SER A 117 -28.53 8.52 -11.33
CA SER A 117 -29.49 7.51 -11.74
C SER A 117 -29.13 6.91 -13.10
N LEU A 118 -29.64 5.72 -13.36
CA LEU A 118 -29.53 5.05 -14.64
C LEU A 118 -30.20 5.91 -15.74
N GLY A 119 -29.49 6.15 -16.85
CA GLY A 119 -29.98 6.94 -17.98
C GLY A 119 -30.08 8.45 -17.72
N SER A 120 -29.51 8.97 -16.61
CA SER A 120 -29.45 10.42 -16.40
C SER A 120 -28.45 11.08 -17.35
N ASP A 121 -28.64 12.37 -17.65
CA ASP A 121 -27.74 13.13 -18.53
C ASP A 121 -26.30 13.17 -17.97
N GLU A 122 -26.16 13.28 -16.65
CA GLU A 122 -24.88 13.29 -15.96
C GLU A 122 -24.17 11.94 -16.10
N MET A 123 -24.89 10.83 -15.90
CA MET A 123 -24.32 9.49 -16.03
C MET A 123 -24.00 9.14 -17.48
N SER A 124 -24.84 9.55 -18.43
CA SER A 124 -24.57 9.40 -19.86
C SER A 124 -23.30 10.13 -20.27
N THR A 125 -23.12 11.36 -19.78
CA THR A 125 -21.90 12.15 -20.02
C THR A 125 -20.66 11.47 -19.41
N ALA A 126 -20.79 10.96 -18.18
CA ALA A 126 -19.71 10.27 -17.50
C ALA A 126 -19.31 8.97 -18.24
N LEU A 127 -20.29 8.16 -18.66
CA LEU A 127 -20.08 6.94 -19.42
C LEU A 127 -19.41 7.22 -20.77
N GLN A 128 -19.85 8.25 -21.50
CA GLN A 128 -19.21 8.68 -22.74
C GLN A 128 -17.74 9.06 -22.54
N GLN A 129 -17.46 9.90 -21.53
CA GLN A 129 -16.09 10.30 -21.21
C GLN A 129 -15.23 9.10 -20.83
N HIS A 130 -15.83 8.14 -20.12
CA HIS A 130 -15.14 6.95 -19.70
C HIS A 130 -14.81 6.03 -20.89
N MET A 131 -15.76 5.77 -21.77
CA MET A 131 -15.58 4.95 -22.97
C MET A 131 -14.56 5.52 -23.96
N ARG A 132 -14.37 6.85 -23.99
CA ARG A 132 -13.33 7.47 -24.82
C ARG A 132 -11.91 7.05 -24.43
N SER A 133 -11.71 6.57 -23.21
CA SER A 133 -10.42 6.06 -22.75
C SER A 133 -10.15 4.60 -23.12
N ALA A 134 -11.16 3.87 -23.61
CA ALA A 134 -11.01 2.50 -24.07
C ALA A 134 -10.28 2.48 -25.42
N GLU A 135 -9.22 1.68 -25.52
CA GLU A 135 -8.37 1.57 -26.71
C GLU A 135 -8.49 0.21 -27.42
N ASN A 136 -8.71 -0.89 -26.69
CA ASN A 136 -8.63 -2.25 -27.23
C ASN A 136 -9.91 -3.06 -27.01
N SER A 137 -10.36 -3.19 -25.76
CA SER A 137 -11.43 -4.11 -25.41
C SER A 137 -12.28 -3.64 -24.23
N VAL A 138 -13.57 -3.92 -24.29
CA VAL A 138 -14.50 -3.75 -23.18
C VAL A 138 -15.24 -5.05 -22.94
N HIS A 139 -15.19 -5.54 -21.70
CA HIS A 139 -15.95 -6.69 -21.25
C HIS A 139 -17.03 -6.20 -20.29
N ALA A 140 -18.30 -6.33 -20.65
CA ALA A 140 -19.41 -5.78 -19.88
C ALA A 140 -20.38 -6.88 -19.45
N VAL A 141 -20.81 -6.84 -18.20
CA VAL A 141 -21.86 -7.72 -17.66
C VAL A 141 -23.04 -6.87 -17.20
N MET A 142 -24.22 -7.16 -17.72
CA MET A 142 -25.46 -6.44 -17.41
C MET A 142 -26.46 -7.39 -16.73
N GLY A 143 -26.86 -7.01 -15.52
CA GLY A 143 -27.89 -7.66 -14.71
C GLY A 143 -28.72 -6.63 -13.97
N THR A 144 -28.68 -6.63 -12.65
CA THR A 144 -29.27 -5.55 -11.83
C THR A 144 -28.43 -4.27 -11.95
N PRO A 145 -29.03 -3.07 -12.16
CA PRO A 145 -30.47 -2.76 -12.14
C PRO A 145 -31.18 -2.84 -13.51
N TYR A 146 -30.47 -3.10 -14.60
CA TYR A 146 -31.01 -3.13 -15.97
C TYR A 146 -32.19 -4.09 -16.16
N GLU A 147 -32.22 -5.21 -15.43
CA GLU A 147 -33.33 -6.17 -15.51
C GLU A 147 -34.69 -5.61 -15.04
N ASN A 148 -34.67 -4.53 -14.26
CA ASN A 148 -35.86 -3.87 -13.71
C ASN A 148 -36.07 -2.47 -14.28
N SER A 149 -35.24 -2.02 -15.23
CA SER A 149 -35.39 -0.71 -15.87
C SER A 149 -36.26 -0.79 -17.13
N THR A 150 -36.64 0.35 -17.70
CA THR A 150 -37.34 0.36 -18.99
C THR A 150 -36.34 0.29 -20.14
N TRP A 151 -36.81 -0.18 -21.30
CA TRP A 151 -35.99 -0.18 -22.51
C TRP A 151 -35.48 1.22 -22.86
N GLU A 152 -36.27 2.27 -22.68
CA GLU A 152 -35.85 3.64 -22.99
C GLU A 152 -34.65 4.06 -22.14
N THR A 153 -34.66 3.76 -20.84
CA THR A 153 -33.53 4.04 -19.95
C THR A 153 -32.30 3.22 -20.34
N PHE A 154 -32.47 1.94 -20.66
CA PHE A 154 -31.35 1.11 -21.10
C PHE A 154 -30.80 1.57 -22.46
N GLN A 155 -31.68 1.97 -23.39
CA GLN A 155 -31.30 2.50 -24.69
C GLN A 155 -30.42 3.76 -24.54
N THR A 156 -30.74 4.66 -23.61
CA THR A 156 -29.91 5.84 -23.33
C THR A 156 -28.49 5.45 -22.90
N GLU A 157 -28.34 4.44 -22.04
CA GLU A 157 -27.01 3.96 -21.62
C GLU A 157 -26.24 3.31 -22.78
N ILE A 158 -26.92 2.52 -23.62
CA ILE A 158 -26.33 1.91 -24.82
C ILE A 158 -25.86 2.98 -25.80
N GLU A 159 -26.67 4.01 -26.04
CA GLU A 159 -26.32 5.13 -26.92
C GLU A 159 -25.11 5.90 -26.37
N ALA A 160 -25.12 6.24 -25.08
CA ALA A 160 -24.00 6.90 -24.43
C ALA A 160 -22.71 6.07 -24.49
N PHE A 161 -22.80 4.75 -24.30
CA PHE A 161 -21.66 3.85 -24.43
C PHE A 161 -21.04 3.94 -25.84
N PHE A 162 -21.86 3.74 -26.88
CA PHE A 162 -21.36 3.71 -28.26
C PHE A 162 -20.95 5.09 -28.80
N GLU A 163 -21.53 6.18 -28.30
CA GLU A 163 -21.07 7.54 -28.62
C GLU A 163 -19.68 7.84 -28.06
N GLY A 164 -19.29 7.19 -26.96
CA GLY A 164 -17.95 7.30 -26.38
C GLY A 164 -16.94 6.31 -26.96
N ALA A 165 -17.41 5.22 -27.59
CA ALA A 165 -16.56 4.13 -28.07
C ALA A 165 -15.70 4.53 -29.28
N ASN A 166 -14.41 4.21 -29.23
CA ASN A 166 -13.46 4.41 -30.32
C ASN A 166 -13.63 3.36 -31.44
N SER A 167 -13.29 3.71 -32.69
CA SER A 167 -13.34 2.76 -33.80
C SER A 167 -12.26 1.70 -33.66
N GLY A 168 -12.64 0.42 -33.78
CA GLY A 168 -11.74 -0.73 -33.63
C GLY A 168 -11.75 -1.37 -32.24
N LEU A 169 -12.60 -0.91 -31.32
CA LEU A 169 -12.87 -1.60 -30.06
C LEU A 169 -13.52 -2.96 -30.31
N THR A 170 -13.19 -3.92 -29.45
CA THR A 170 -13.92 -5.18 -29.31
C THR A 170 -14.75 -5.13 -28.02
N VAL A 171 -16.03 -5.45 -28.09
CA VAL A 171 -16.95 -5.39 -26.96
C VAL A 171 -17.59 -6.76 -26.77
N ASP A 172 -17.31 -7.38 -25.62
CA ASP A 172 -17.97 -8.61 -25.21
C ASP A 172 -19.03 -8.27 -24.16
N LEU A 173 -20.30 -8.41 -24.54
CA LEU A 173 -21.44 -8.05 -23.71
C LEU A 173 -22.16 -9.30 -23.21
N LEU A 174 -22.20 -9.45 -21.89
CA LEU A 174 -22.89 -10.54 -21.22
C LEU A 174 -24.17 -10.03 -20.55
N LEU A 175 -25.32 -10.55 -20.97
CA LEU A 175 -26.64 -10.13 -20.47
C LEU A 175 -27.28 -11.22 -19.61
N SER A 176 -27.85 -10.85 -18.46
CA SER A 176 -28.69 -11.80 -17.72
C SER A 176 -29.94 -12.16 -18.55
N GLU A 177 -30.46 -13.38 -18.41
CA GLU A 177 -31.69 -13.80 -19.09
C GLU A 177 -32.84 -12.82 -18.82
N LYS A 178 -32.91 -12.25 -17.61
CA LYS A 178 -33.91 -11.23 -17.25
C LYS A 178 -33.72 -9.93 -18.03
N VAL A 179 -32.48 -9.46 -18.21
CA VAL A 179 -32.19 -8.29 -19.06
C VAL A 179 -32.63 -8.57 -20.50
N VAL A 180 -32.41 -9.78 -21.02
CA VAL A 180 -32.85 -10.14 -22.37
C VAL A 180 -34.38 -9.99 -22.53
N THR A 181 -35.16 -10.26 -21.48
CA THR A 181 -36.64 -10.12 -21.55
C THR A 181 -37.14 -8.69 -21.72
N VAL A 182 -36.33 -7.67 -21.40
CA VAL A 182 -36.68 -6.25 -21.57
C VAL A 182 -36.15 -5.65 -22.88
N LEU A 183 -35.36 -6.42 -23.65
CA LEU A 183 -34.84 -5.99 -24.95
C LEU A 183 -35.94 -6.03 -26.03
N PRO A 184 -35.96 -5.07 -26.97
CA PRO A 184 -36.86 -5.12 -28.11
C PRO A 184 -36.34 -6.09 -29.17
N ASP A 185 -37.24 -6.60 -30.02
CA ASP A 185 -36.91 -7.51 -31.14
C ASP A 185 -35.84 -6.94 -32.09
N ARG A 186 -35.73 -5.61 -32.18
CA ARG A 186 -34.74 -4.90 -33.01
C ARG A 186 -33.34 -4.81 -32.39
N PHE A 187 -33.15 -5.28 -31.15
CA PHE A 187 -31.87 -5.18 -30.45
C PHE A 187 -30.68 -5.75 -31.25
N PRO A 188 -30.77 -6.95 -31.87
CA PRO A 188 -29.68 -7.47 -32.71
C PRO A 188 -29.24 -6.49 -33.80
N SER A 189 -30.21 -5.92 -34.53
CA SER A 189 -29.92 -4.92 -35.57
C SER A 189 -29.31 -3.64 -35.02
N LEU A 190 -29.70 -3.20 -33.81
CA LEU A 190 -29.10 -2.03 -33.15
C LEU A 190 -27.63 -2.24 -32.78
N ILE A 191 -27.20 -3.49 -32.60
CA ILE A 191 -25.81 -3.86 -32.35
C ILE A 191 -25.05 -4.01 -33.67
N ASP A 192 -25.64 -4.67 -34.68
CA ASP A 192 -25.03 -4.85 -36.01
C ASP A 192 -24.76 -3.52 -36.74
N GLU A 193 -25.57 -2.49 -36.48
CA GLU A 193 -25.39 -1.15 -37.06
C GLU A 193 -24.22 -0.37 -36.44
N ARG A 194 -23.55 -0.89 -35.40
CA ARG A 194 -22.45 -0.21 -34.72
C ARG A 194 -21.12 -0.42 -35.46
N SER A 195 -20.24 0.56 -35.37
CA SER A 195 -18.89 0.53 -35.98
C SER A 195 -17.85 -0.22 -35.14
N VAL A 196 -18.31 -1.01 -34.17
CA VAL A 196 -17.51 -1.68 -33.14
C VAL A 196 -17.80 -3.16 -33.24
N ASP A 197 -16.81 -4.02 -33.02
CA ASP A 197 -17.00 -5.47 -33.03
C ASP A 197 -17.66 -5.89 -31.71
N VAL A 198 -18.93 -6.31 -31.74
CA VAL A 198 -19.70 -6.62 -30.53
C VAL A 198 -20.13 -8.07 -30.55
N THR A 199 -19.71 -8.83 -29.53
CA THR A 199 -20.21 -10.19 -29.28
C THR A 199 -21.17 -10.14 -28.10
N VAL A 200 -22.34 -10.77 -28.21
CA VAL A 200 -23.31 -10.79 -27.10
C VAL A 200 -23.63 -12.22 -26.69
N ARG A 201 -23.57 -12.47 -25.38
CA ARG A 201 -23.95 -13.74 -24.76
C ARG A 201 -24.99 -13.52 -23.67
N THR A 202 -25.63 -14.60 -23.26
CA THR A 202 -26.58 -14.61 -22.15
C THR A 202 -26.27 -15.66 -21.09
N ILE A 203 -26.62 -15.35 -19.84
CA ILE A 203 -26.43 -16.21 -18.67
C ILE A 203 -27.62 -16.08 -17.72
N SER A 204 -27.90 -17.10 -16.92
CA SER A 204 -29.14 -17.19 -16.15
C SER A 204 -29.34 -16.09 -15.10
N ASP A 205 -28.31 -15.69 -14.34
CA ASP A 205 -28.43 -14.63 -13.34
C ASP A 205 -27.11 -13.89 -13.14
N VAL A 206 -27.21 -12.58 -12.91
CA VAL A 206 -26.08 -11.68 -12.66
C VAL A 206 -26.46 -10.79 -11.48
N ALA A 207 -25.76 -10.97 -10.36
CA ALA A 207 -26.05 -10.23 -9.13
C ALA A 207 -25.66 -8.74 -9.19
N LEU A 208 -24.67 -8.40 -10.03
CA LEU A 208 -24.08 -7.07 -10.09
C LEU A 208 -23.61 -6.77 -11.51
N SER A 209 -23.99 -5.61 -12.03
CA SER A 209 -23.50 -5.15 -13.33
C SER A 209 -22.14 -4.47 -13.16
N PHE A 210 -21.22 -4.79 -14.07
CA PHE A 210 -19.87 -4.24 -14.08
C PHE A 210 -19.29 -4.30 -15.48
N ASP A 211 -18.26 -3.50 -15.72
CA ASP A 211 -17.43 -3.60 -16.92
C ASP A 211 -15.95 -3.62 -16.57
N VAL A 212 -15.14 -4.15 -17.49
CA VAL A 212 -13.69 -4.11 -17.48
C VAL A 212 -13.22 -3.54 -18.80
N ILE A 213 -12.43 -2.48 -18.74
CA ILE A 213 -11.94 -1.74 -19.90
C ILE A 213 -10.43 -1.91 -19.96
N ASP A 214 -9.96 -2.45 -21.08
CA ASP A 214 -8.54 -2.70 -21.40
C ASP A 214 -7.75 -3.45 -20.31
N GLN A 215 -8.44 -4.12 -19.37
CA GLN A 215 -7.85 -4.69 -18.14
C GLN A 215 -7.06 -3.65 -17.31
N VAL A 216 -7.41 -2.37 -17.42
CA VAL A 216 -6.80 -1.26 -16.68
C VAL A 216 -7.78 -0.63 -15.70
N GLU A 217 -9.09 -0.69 -16.00
CA GLU A 217 -10.14 -0.11 -15.18
C GLU A 217 -11.35 -1.04 -15.15
N THR A 218 -12.07 -1.02 -14.03
CA THR A 218 -13.38 -1.66 -13.92
C THR A 218 -14.37 -0.67 -13.35
N THR A 219 -15.59 -0.66 -13.86
CA THR A 219 -16.70 0.04 -13.21
C THR A 219 -17.75 -0.92 -12.70
N ILE A 220 -18.39 -0.53 -11.61
CA ILE A 220 -19.36 -1.34 -10.89
C ILE A 220 -20.59 -0.49 -10.62
N ASP A 221 -21.75 -0.97 -11.08
CA ASP A 221 -23.03 -0.36 -10.74
C ASP A 221 -23.34 -0.57 -9.27
N LEU A 222 -23.85 0.47 -8.62
CA LEU A 222 -24.36 0.41 -7.24
C LEU A 222 -25.88 0.54 -7.27
N PRO A 223 -26.63 -0.58 -7.29
CA PRO A 223 -28.09 -0.56 -7.34
C PRO A 223 -28.69 0.25 -6.21
N HIS A 224 -29.81 0.92 -6.48
CA HIS A 224 -30.49 1.69 -5.46
C HIS A 224 -31.14 0.73 -4.43
N PRO A 225 -30.96 0.93 -3.12
CA PRO A 225 -31.41 0.01 -2.06
C PRO A 225 -32.94 -0.08 -1.90
N VAL A 226 -33.70 0.61 -2.75
CA VAL A 226 -35.17 0.74 -2.65
C VAL A 226 -35.79 0.65 -4.03
N THR A 227 -35.22 1.33 -5.03
CA THR A 227 -35.69 1.33 -6.41
C THR A 227 -34.92 0.29 -7.24
N GLY A 228 -35.50 -0.89 -7.45
CA GLY A 228 -34.78 -2.01 -8.10
C GLY A 228 -34.34 -1.79 -9.55
N GLY A 229 -34.95 -0.82 -10.26
CA GLY A 229 -34.63 -0.45 -11.65
C GLY A 229 -33.73 0.77 -11.80
N ASP A 230 -33.06 1.19 -10.71
CA ASP A 230 -32.15 2.34 -10.71
C ASP A 230 -30.86 2.05 -9.91
N ARG A 231 -29.87 2.95 -10.01
CA ARG A 231 -28.61 2.94 -9.25
C ARG A 231 -28.44 4.24 -8.47
N ILE A 232 -27.67 4.21 -7.38
CA ILE A 232 -27.20 5.43 -6.71
C ILE A 232 -26.01 6.03 -7.48
N GLY A 233 -25.26 5.19 -8.18
CA GLY A 233 -24.11 5.61 -8.96
C GLY A 233 -23.25 4.46 -9.42
N VAL A 234 -22.06 4.80 -9.91
CA VAL A 234 -21.06 3.88 -10.45
C VAL A 234 -19.73 4.12 -9.74
N VAL A 235 -19.07 3.04 -9.33
CA VAL A 235 -17.71 3.08 -8.78
C VAL A 235 -16.74 2.66 -9.87
N GLY A 236 -15.81 3.54 -10.24
CA GLY A 236 -14.67 3.21 -11.10
C GLY A 236 -13.44 2.88 -10.26
N ILE A 237 -12.71 1.82 -10.62
CA ILE A 237 -11.55 1.34 -9.89
C ILE A 237 -10.42 1.03 -10.89
N LYS A 238 -9.26 1.67 -10.70
CA LYS A 238 -8.04 1.41 -11.50
C LYS A 238 -6.93 0.67 -10.73
N ASP A 239 -7.30 -0.01 -9.65
CA ASP A 239 -6.38 -0.89 -8.91
C ASP A 239 -6.23 -2.21 -9.66
N SER A 240 -5.00 -2.55 -10.05
CA SER A 240 -4.75 -3.71 -10.92
C SER A 240 -5.21 -5.03 -10.33
N LYS A 241 -5.20 -5.20 -8.99
CA LYS A 241 -5.66 -6.43 -8.36
C LYS A 241 -7.18 -6.55 -8.45
N VAL A 242 -7.88 -5.45 -8.22
CA VAL A 242 -9.35 -5.43 -8.33
C VAL A 242 -9.77 -5.69 -9.77
N VAL A 243 -9.14 -5.00 -10.73
CA VAL A 243 -9.43 -5.17 -12.16
C VAL A 243 -9.16 -6.62 -12.61
N GLU A 244 -8.06 -7.23 -12.18
CA GLU A 244 -7.75 -8.63 -12.49
C GLU A 244 -8.80 -9.61 -11.93
N GLU A 245 -9.35 -9.35 -10.74
CA GLU A 245 -10.39 -10.18 -10.16
C GLU A 245 -11.74 -10.05 -10.89
N PHE A 246 -12.12 -8.85 -11.31
CA PHE A 246 -13.32 -8.64 -12.13
C PHE A 246 -13.18 -9.22 -13.54
N GLU A 247 -11.99 -9.13 -14.14
CA GLU A 247 -11.69 -9.80 -15.41
C GLU A 247 -11.81 -11.32 -15.29
N LYS A 248 -11.25 -11.93 -14.23
CA LYS A 248 -11.44 -13.37 -13.97
C LYS A 248 -12.91 -13.74 -13.79
N CYS A 249 -13.67 -12.91 -13.08
CA CYS A 249 -15.11 -13.10 -12.91
C CYS A 249 -15.83 -13.08 -14.27
N PHE A 250 -15.55 -12.08 -15.10
CA PHE A 250 -16.09 -11.99 -16.46
C PHE A 250 -15.78 -13.25 -17.27
N GLN A 251 -14.51 -13.67 -17.35
CA GLN A 251 -14.10 -14.83 -18.14
C GLN A 251 -14.79 -16.13 -17.68
N GLN A 252 -15.00 -16.30 -16.37
CA GLN A 252 -15.73 -17.43 -15.82
C GLN A 252 -17.21 -17.41 -16.24
N LEU A 253 -17.86 -16.25 -16.16
CA LEU A 253 -19.25 -16.11 -16.60
C LEU A 253 -19.37 -16.32 -18.11
N TRP A 254 -18.49 -15.70 -18.89
CA TRP A 254 -18.45 -15.75 -20.35
C TRP A 254 -18.30 -17.17 -20.90
N THR A 255 -17.43 -17.97 -20.28
CA THR A 255 -17.20 -19.37 -20.68
C THR A 255 -18.44 -20.25 -20.50
N ASN A 256 -19.28 -19.94 -19.51
CA ASN A 256 -20.50 -20.68 -19.20
C ASN A 256 -21.76 -20.07 -19.86
N ALA A 257 -21.61 -18.98 -20.60
CA ALA A 257 -22.70 -18.25 -21.21
C ALA A 257 -23.02 -18.77 -22.62
N ASP A 258 -24.29 -18.71 -22.99
CA ASP A 258 -24.78 -19.09 -24.31
C ASP A 258 -24.72 -17.91 -25.30
N PRO A 259 -24.36 -18.12 -26.57
CA PRO A 259 -24.45 -17.08 -27.60
C PRO A 259 -25.88 -16.53 -27.73
N LEU A 260 -26.03 -15.20 -27.77
CA LEU A 260 -27.33 -14.56 -27.97
C LEU A 260 -27.53 -14.09 -29.42
N ILE A 261 -26.50 -13.45 -29.99
CA ILE A 261 -26.41 -13.03 -31.40
C ILE A 261 -25.04 -13.37 -31.97
#